data_AF-A0A537ZMK3-F1
#
_entry.id   AF-A0A537ZMK3-F1
#
_cell.length_a   1.000
_cell.length_b   1.000
_cell.length_c   1.000
_cell.angle_alpha   90.00
_cell.angle_beta   90.00
_cell.angle_gamma   90.00
#
_symmetry.space_group_name_H-M   'P 1'
#
loop_
_entity.id
_entity.type
_entity.pdbx_description
1 polymer ?
#
loop_
_entity_poly.entity_id
_entity_poly.type
_entity_poly.pdbx_seq_one_letter_code
_entity_poly.pdbx_strand_id
1 'polypeptide(L)'
;MARRLALAAVGGLLVFAAPAQAGLTPEQALPILNQWRAQAHESPVPSFDSAQNTGCAHHDHYMAVNNNQLTHTEVSSNQGYTSDGAAAGANSVLAYPESTPRVWEGSVYHRIGVLQPRLVNSGWAASEGFTCMQIGVNGLGDLRTGNPSDPVTTHPWPPNGATNVPQRFTDFESPDPHALVPGELGYLLSVNLDGPWHNNFAAKVTVNHASLLTDAGTPVTVTKVDDTTKGGAPGGADIGPYMNDAFAIFPHGALKPQTTYIAHADGVLAYSSTNYPFGLTWHFKTGGIPAKGKASLALSKGKLDGTKVDFTLTASSSLVGRKATKTVNGKNPVQIKLARTLTIKVPRPQKGKSVTLLVKTTAFVRDGVSYPAAKASRAFTRH
;
A
#
# COMPACT_ATOMS: atom_id res chain seq x y z
N MET A 1 -18.57 -36.86 -69.86
CA MET A 1 -17.75 -36.95 -68.63
C MET A 1 -16.68 -35.86 -68.70
N ALA A 2 -16.82 -34.77 -67.94
CA ALA A 2 -15.78 -33.74 -67.83
C ALA A 2 -15.71 -33.26 -66.37
N ARG A 3 -14.61 -33.61 -65.69
CA ARG A 3 -14.25 -33.15 -64.34
C ARG A 3 -13.82 -31.69 -64.43
N ARG A 4 -14.38 -30.81 -63.60
CA ARG A 4 -13.84 -29.47 -63.33
C ARG A 4 -13.13 -29.50 -61.98
N LEU A 5 -11.84 -29.18 -61.97
CA LEU A 5 -11.02 -28.93 -60.78
C LEU A 5 -11.43 -27.59 -60.15
N ALA A 6 -11.53 -27.57 -58.82
CA ALA A 6 -11.63 -26.35 -58.03
C ALA A 6 -10.22 -25.94 -57.55
N LEU A 7 -9.81 -24.70 -57.86
CA LEU A 7 -8.64 -24.05 -57.26
C LEU A 7 -9.05 -23.49 -55.89
N ALA A 8 -8.36 -23.90 -54.83
CA ALA A 8 -8.45 -23.28 -53.51
C ALA A 8 -7.34 -22.22 -53.38
N ALA A 9 -7.73 -20.97 -53.13
CA ALA A 9 -6.82 -19.88 -52.81
C ALA A 9 -6.50 -19.89 -51.31
N VAL A 10 -5.22 -20.03 -50.96
CA VAL A 10 -4.73 -19.90 -49.59
C VAL A 10 -4.49 -18.41 -49.31
N GLY A 11 -5.37 -17.80 -48.52
CA GLY A 11 -5.17 -16.45 -47.99
C GLY A 11 -4.23 -16.48 -46.79
N GLY A 12 -3.00 -15.98 -46.96
CA GLY A 12 -2.07 -15.78 -45.86
C GLY A 12 -2.51 -14.59 -44.99
N LEU A 13 -2.85 -14.87 -43.73
CA LEU A 13 -3.02 -13.85 -42.69
C LEU A 13 -1.61 -13.38 -42.25
N LEU A 14 -1.22 -12.19 -42.70
CA LEU A 14 -0.09 -11.45 -42.14
C LEU A 14 -0.48 -10.96 -40.74
N VAL A 15 0.03 -11.64 -39.71
CA VAL A 15 0.01 -11.15 -38.33
C VAL A 15 1.11 -10.08 -38.24
N PHE A 16 0.73 -8.81 -38.21
CA PHE A 16 1.66 -7.74 -37.90
C PHE A 16 2.05 -7.86 -36.42
N ALA A 17 3.30 -8.25 -36.15
CA ALA A 17 3.89 -8.13 -34.83
C ALA A 17 3.88 -6.65 -34.44
N ALA A 18 3.19 -6.30 -33.35
CA ALA A 18 3.25 -4.95 -32.81
C ALA A 18 4.71 -4.62 -32.48
N PRO A 19 5.20 -3.40 -32.82
CA PRO A 19 6.55 -3.00 -32.46
C PRO A 19 6.70 -3.11 -30.94
N ALA A 20 7.76 -3.76 -30.47
CA ALA A 20 8.12 -3.76 -29.07
C ALA A 20 8.21 -2.30 -28.60
N GLN A 21 7.43 -1.96 -27.57
CA GLN A 21 7.43 -0.62 -27.03
C GLN A 21 8.86 -0.33 -26.53
N ALA A 22 9.52 0.68 -27.09
CA ALA A 22 10.83 1.08 -26.61
C ALA A 22 10.70 1.48 -25.12
N GLY A 23 11.60 0.96 -24.29
CA GLY A 23 11.62 1.30 -22.87
C GLY A 23 11.94 2.77 -22.63
N LEU A 24 11.68 3.24 -21.42
CA LEU A 24 11.96 4.63 -21.05
C LEU A 24 13.46 4.92 -21.05
N THR A 25 13.86 6.07 -21.59
CA THR A 25 15.24 6.55 -21.44
C THR A 25 15.51 6.98 -20.00
N PRO A 26 16.79 7.08 -19.56
CA PRO A 26 17.13 7.61 -18.25
C PRO A 26 16.48 8.98 -17.95
N GLU A 27 16.45 9.89 -18.92
CA GLU A 27 15.85 11.22 -18.80
C GLU A 27 14.32 11.18 -18.58
N GLN A 28 13.66 10.15 -19.11
CA GLN A 28 12.22 9.94 -18.94
C GLN A 28 11.90 9.22 -17.62
N ALA A 29 12.74 8.28 -17.20
CA ALA A 29 12.56 7.51 -15.98
C ALA A 29 12.86 8.33 -14.71
N LEU A 30 13.88 9.21 -14.73
CA LEU A 30 14.30 9.96 -13.55
C LEU A 30 13.19 10.84 -12.94
N PRO A 31 12.40 11.61 -13.72
CA PRO A 31 11.27 12.37 -13.17
C PRO A 31 10.19 11.49 -12.54
N ILE A 32 9.94 10.29 -13.09
CA ILE A 32 8.96 9.34 -12.57
C ILE A 32 9.44 8.77 -11.22
N LEU A 33 10.71 8.36 -11.16
CA LEU A 33 11.35 7.93 -9.91
C LEU A 33 11.27 9.03 -8.85
N ASN A 34 11.67 10.26 -9.19
CA ASN A 34 11.67 11.36 -8.25
C ASN A 34 10.26 11.81 -7.83
N GLN A 35 9.25 11.65 -8.69
CA GLN A 35 7.86 11.83 -8.27
C GLN A 35 7.44 10.79 -7.23
N TRP A 36 7.86 9.54 -7.40
CA TRP A 36 7.59 8.48 -6.42
C TRP A 36 8.32 8.74 -5.10
N ARG A 37 9.62 9.06 -5.16
CA ARG A 37 10.43 9.44 -3.99
C ARG A 37 9.82 10.63 -3.23
N ALA A 38 9.37 11.66 -3.95
CA ALA A 38 8.69 12.80 -3.32
C ALA A 38 7.37 12.42 -2.61
N GLN A 39 6.60 11.45 -3.14
CA GLN A 39 5.41 10.93 -2.46
C GLN A 39 5.78 10.19 -1.16
N ALA A 40 6.92 9.49 -1.17
CA ALA A 40 7.48 8.83 0.01
C ALA A 40 8.17 9.80 0.98
N HIS A 41 8.21 11.10 0.67
CA HIS A 41 8.97 12.13 1.41
C HIS A 41 10.48 11.96 1.38
N GLU A 42 10.99 11.26 0.36
CA GLU A 42 12.40 11.05 0.14
C GLU A 42 13.06 12.16 -0.67
N SER A 43 14.37 12.32 -0.47
CA SER A 43 15.18 13.24 -1.30
C SER A 43 15.24 12.73 -2.74
N PRO A 44 15.17 13.62 -3.75
CA PRO A 44 15.29 13.22 -5.14
C PRO A 44 16.70 12.71 -5.44
N VAL A 45 16.80 11.76 -6.36
CA VAL A 45 18.06 11.40 -7.00
C VAL A 45 18.40 12.51 -8.02
N PRO A 46 19.58 13.15 -7.94
CA PRO A 46 19.91 14.29 -8.79
C PRO A 46 20.07 13.93 -10.28
N SER A 47 20.56 12.72 -10.57
CA SER A 47 20.81 12.24 -11.92
C SER A 47 20.91 10.72 -11.94
N PHE A 48 20.68 10.13 -13.12
CA PHE A 48 21.20 8.79 -13.40
C PHE A 48 22.61 8.90 -13.98
N ASP A 49 23.57 8.22 -13.38
CA ASP A 49 24.96 8.23 -13.81
C ASP A 49 25.15 7.49 -15.15
N SER A 50 25.95 8.07 -16.04
CA SER A 50 26.13 7.56 -17.41
C SER A 50 26.83 6.20 -17.46
N ALA A 51 27.78 5.92 -16.55
CA ALA A 51 28.46 4.63 -16.50
C ALA A 51 27.51 3.57 -15.93
N GLN A 52 26.72 3.93 -14.92
CA GLN A 52 25.68 3.07 -14.35
C GLN A 52 24.57 2.74 -15.38
N ASN A 53 24.13 3.70 -16.18
CA ASN A 53 23.20 3.45 -17.30
C ASN A 53 23.78 2.45 -18.31
N THR A 54 25.07 2.62 -18.65
CA THR A 54 25.77 1.73 -19.59
C THR A 54 25.85 0.31 -19.03
N GLY A 55 26.21 0.16 -17.75
CA GLY A 55 26.20 -1.14 -17.08
C GLY A 55 24.82 -1.79 -17.08
N CYS A 56 23.76 -1.05 -16.74
CA CYS A 56 22.40 -1.58 -16.84
C CYS A 56 22.01 -2.00 -18.26
N ALA A 57 22.40 -1.25 -19.29
CA ALA A 57 22.12 -1.63 -20.68
C ALA A 57 22.89 -2.88 -21.12
N HIS A 58 24.16 -3.02 -20.70
CA HIS A 58 24.92 -4.25 -20.91
C HIS A 58 24.27 -5.45 -20.21
N HIS A 59 23.74 -5.25 -19.00
CA HIS A 59 23.06 -6.30 -18.25
C HIS A 59 21.73 -6.72 -18.89
N ASP A 60 20.92 -5.77 -19.34
CA ASP A 60 19.70 -6.05 -20.12
C ASP A 60 20.03 -6.87 -21.37
N HIS A 61 21.10 -6.48 -22.10
CA HIS A 61 21.56 -7.22 -23.28
C HIS A 61 21.99 -8.65 -22.93
N TYR A 62 22.76 -8.82 -21.86
CA TYR A 62 23.15 -10.14 -21.37
C TYR A 62 21.92 -11.03 -21.12
N MET A 63 20.89 -10.53 -20.44
CA MET A 63 19.66 -11.29 -20.17
C MET A 63 18.93 -11.68 -21.46
N ALA A 64 18.87 -10.77 -22.44
CA ALA A 64 18.22 -11.02 -23.72
C ALA A 64 18.93 -12.10 -24.56
N VAL A 65 20.26 -12.07 -24.64
CA VAL A 65 21.02 -13.05 -25.45
C VAL A 65 21.20 -14.41 -24.75
N ASN A 66 20.98 -14.49 -23.43
CA ASN A 66 21.11 -15.72 -22.65
C ASN A 66 19.73 -16.27 -22.23
N ASN A 67 18.98 -16.77 -23.23
CA ASN A 67 17.66 -17.42 -23.07
C ASN A 67 16.53 -16.50 -22.56
N ASN A 68 16.68 -15.19 -22.67
CA ASN A 68 15.67 -14.21 -22.23
C ASN A 68 15.28 -14.44 -20.76
N GLN A 69 16.28 -14.63 -19.90
CA GLN A 69 16.11 -14.98 -18.50
C GLN A 69 16.44 -13.81 -17.58
N LEU A 70 15.51 -13.43 -16.71
CA LEU A 70 15.74 -12.46 -15.64
C LEU A 70 16.70 -13.05 -14.60
N THR A 71 17.86 -12.41 -14.38
CA THR A 71 18.89 -12.87 -13.43
C THR A 71 19.72 -11.70 -12.92
N HIS A 72 20.07 -11.68 -11.64
CA HIS A 72 21.04 -10.71 -11.08
C HIS A 72 22.50 -11.10 -11.34
N THR A 73 22.76 -12.31 -11.85
CA THR A 73 24.12 -12.84 -12.01
C THR A 73 24.43 -13.12 -13.46
N GLU A 74 25.61 -12.68 -13.89
CA GLU A 74 26.20 -13.02 -15.18
C GLU A 74 27.34 -14.03 -15.02
N VAL A 75 27.53 -14.86 -16.05
CA VAL A 75 28.63 -15.83 -16.13
C VAL A 75 29.62 -15.33 -17.17
N SER A 76 30.88 -15.18 -16.78
CA SER A 76 31.92 -14.55 -17.62
C SER A 76 32.22 -15.26 -18.95
N SER A 77 31.87 -16.54 -19.06
CA SER A 77 32.01 -17.32 -20.30
C SER A 77 30.82 -17.17 -21.26
N ASN A 78 29.72 -16.56 -20.84
CA ASN A 78 28.51 -16.45 -21.64
C ASN A 78 28.55 -15.23 -22.57
N GLN A 79 27.77 -15.30 -23.65
CA GLN A 79 27.67 -14.21 -24.61
C GLN A 79 27.09 -12.95 -23.94
N GLY A 80 27.56 -11.77 -24.35
CA GLY A 80 27.06 -10.49 -23.86
C GLY A 80 27.60 -10.09 -22.47
N TYR A 81 28.40 -10.94 -21.82
CA TYR A 81 29.01 -10.61 -20.53
C TYR A 81 29.89 -9.37 -20.62
N THR A 82 29.73 -8.48 -19.66
CA THR A 82 30.68 -7.41 -19.39
C THR A 82 30.87 -7.25 -17.87
N SER A 83 32.02 -6.74 -17.43
CA SER A 83 32.28 -6.56 -16.00
C SER A 83 31.35 -5.52 -15.36
N ASP A 84 30.97 -4.48 -16.11
CA ASP A 84 30.05 -3.44 -15.66
C ASP A 84 28.58 -3.89 -15.72
N GLY A 85 28.20 -4.74 -16.67
CA GLY A 85 26.89 -5.40 -16.72
C GLY A 85 26.69 -6.33 -15.53
N ALA A 86 27.66 -7.20 -15.26
CA ALA A 86 27.64 -8.08 -14.09
C ALA A 86 27.57 -7.30 -12.77
N ALA A 87 28.31 -6.19 -12.67
CA ALA A 87 28.21 -5.30 -11.52
C ALA A 87 26.84 -4.60 -11.44
N ALA A 88 26.23 -4.21 -12.56
CA ALA A 88 24.89 -3.62 -12.58
C ALA A 88 23.81 -4.62 -12.15
N GLY A 89 23.82 -5.83 -12.70
CA GLY A 89 22.89 -6.90 -12.33
C GLY A 89 22.92 -7.21 -10.83
N ALA A 90 24.11 -7.35 -10.25
CA ALA A 90 24.26 -7.63 -8.82
C ALA A 90 23.81 -6.47 -7.89
N ASN A 91 23.65 -5.25 -8.42
CA ASN A 91 23.42 -4.03 -7.66
C ASN A 91 22.13 -3.31 -8.02
N SER A 92 21.22 -3.99 -8.69
CA SER A 92 20.00 -3.40 -9.24
C SER A 92 18.73 -4.04 -8.72
N VAL A 93 17.63 -3.35 -8.97
CA VAL A 93 16.30 -3.96 -9.07
C VAL A 93 16.05 -4.24 -10.55
N LEU A 94 15.42 -5.39 -10.83
CA LEU A 94 15.18 -5.86 -12.19
C LEU A 94 13.68 -6.04 -12.44
N ALA A 95 13.25 -5.86 -13.69
CA ALA A 95 11.87 -6.10 -14.11
C ALA A 95 11.81 -6.66 -15.54
N TYR A 96 10.72 -7.38 -15.83
CA TYR A 96 10.36 -7.87 -17.15
C TYR A 96 8.85 -8.18 -17.20
N PRO A 97 8.10 -7.74 -18.22
CA PRO A 97 8.52 -6.89 -19.35
C PRO A 97 8.35 -5.37 -19.08
N GLU A 98 8.01 -4.98 -17.86
CA GLU A 98 7.68 -3.59 -17.53
C GLU A 98 8.92 -2.68 -17.55
N SER A 99 8.71 -1.45 -18.00
CA SER A 99 9.80 -0.49 -18.29
C SER A 99 9.64 0.86 -17.59
N THR A 100 9.04 0.88 -16.40
CA THR A 100 8.79 2.10 -15.62
C THR A 100 9.26 1.95 -14.19
N PRO A 101 9.84 2.99 -13.55
CA PRO A 101 10.29 2.90 -12.15
C PRO A 101 9.21 2.45 -11.16
N ARG A 102 7.92 2.68 -11.47
CA ARG A 102 6.81 2.28 -10.60
C ARG A 102 6.46 0.79 -10.65
N VAL A 103 7.10 0.00 -11.51
CA VAL A 103 6.89 -1.46 -11.54
C VAL A 103 7.14 -2.09 -10.16
N TRP A 104 8.11 -1.58 -9.42
CA TRP A 104 8.46 -2.10 -8.10
C TRP A 104 7.62 -1.52 -6.95
N GLU A 105 6.53 -0.79 -7.22
CA GLU A 105 5.78 -0.10 -6.17
C GLU A 105 5.07 -1.06 -5.20
N GLY A 106 4.56 -2.21 -5.63
CA GLY A 106 3.98 -3.21 -4.73
C GLY A 106 4.99 -4.25 -4.23
N SER A 107 6.12 -4.40 -4.93
CA SER A 107 7.21 -5.34 -4.66
C SER A 107 8.11 -4.85 -3.51
N VAL A 108 7.93 -5.42 -2.32
CA VAL A 108 8.49 -4.87 -1.07
C VAL A 108 10.02 -4.90 -1.02
N TYR A 109 10.66 -5.96 -1.52
CA TYR A 109 12.11 -6.13 -1.47
C TYR A 109 12.80 -5.18 -2.44
N HIS A 110 12.24 -5.03 -3.64
CA HIS A 110 12.72 -4.03 -4.60
C HIS A 110 12.44 -2.61 -4.11
N ARG A 111 11.22 -2.32 -3.64
CA ARG A 111 10.80 -0.98 -3.19
C ARG A 111 11.70 -0.41 -2.12
N ILE A 112 12.13 -1.23 -1.15
CA ILE A 112 13.05 -0.81 -0.08
C ILE A 112 14.35 -0.24 -0.64
N GLY A 113 14.88 -0.84 -1.71
CA GLY A 113 16.06 -0.32 -2.39
C GLY A 113 15.77 0.95 -3.21
N VAL A 114 14.66 0.98 -3.95
CA VAL A 114 14.28 2.15 -4.76
C VAL A 114 14.00 3.40 -3.92
N LEU A 115 13.34 3.21 -2.78
CA LEU A 115 12.98 4.27 -1.84
C LEU A 115 14.01 4.47 -0.73
N GLN A 116 15.19 3.86 -0.83
CA GLN A 116 16.25 4.05 0.16
C GLN A 116 16.52 5.57 0.36
N PRO A 117 16.33 6.09 1.59
CA PRO A 117 16.49 7.53 1.87
C PRO A 117 17.85 8.10 1.50
N ARG A 118 18.87 7.24 1.57
CA ARG A 118 20.25 7.61 1.29
C ARG A 118 20.65 7.52 -0.18
N LEU A 119 19.78 7.03 -1.06
CA LEU A 119 20.07 6.89 -2.50
C LEU A 119 20.33 8.28 -3.11
N VAL A 120 21.58 8.54 -3.50
CA VAL A 120 22.00 9.82 -4.11
C VAL A 120 22.52 9.66 -5.53
N ASN A 121 22.71 8.42 -5.98
CA ASN A 121 23.13 8.09 -7.33
C ASN A 121 22.48 6.76 -7.76
N SER A 122 22.24 6.60 -9.06
CA SER A 122 21.57 5.43 -9.62
C SER A 122 21.86 5.35 -11.13
N GLY A 123 21.56 4.22 -11.76
CA GLY A 123 21.56 4.04 -13.21
C GLY A 123 20.27 3.38 -13.66
N TRP A 124 19.92 3.57 -14.92
CA TRP A 124 18.71 3.07 -15.54
C TRP A 124 18.98 2.56 -16.95
N ALA A 125 18.45 1.38 -17.26
CA ALA A 125 18.20 0.95 -18.63
C ALA A 125 16.85 0.24 -18.69
N ALA A 126 16.16 0.41 -19.81
CA ALA A 126 14.98 -0.36 -20.15
C ALA A 126 15.09 -0.75 -21.63
N SER A 127 15.72 -1.88 -21.89
CA SER A 127 16.09 -2.30 -23.23
C SER A 127 15.89 -3.80 -23.42
N GLU A 128 15.65 -4.20 -24.67
CA GLU A 128 15.54 -5.62 -25.06
C GLU A 128 14.49 -6.42 -24.25
N GLY A 129 13.46 -5.73 -23.75
CA GLY A 129 12.36 -6.31 -22.96
C GLY A 129 12.62 -6.35 -21.45
N PHE A 130 13.82 -6.00 -21.00
CA PHE A 130 14.21 -5.96 -19.59
C PHE A 130 14.28 -4.53 -19.07
N THR A 131 14.38 -4.41 -17.75
CA THR A 131 14.63 -3.14 -17.08
C THR A 131 15.53 -3.36 -15.88
N CYS A 132 16.58 -2.55 -15.81
CA CYS A 132 17.57 -2.51 -14.74
C CYS A 132 17.60 -1.11 -14.13
N MET A 133 17.53 -1.05 -12.80
CA MET A 133 17.86 0.17 -12.07
C MET A 133 18.84 -0.10 -10.94
N GLN A 134 20.05 0.45 -11.03
CA GLN A 134 21.03 0.33 -9.96
C GLN A 134 20.58 1.10 -8.71
N ILE A 135 20.63 0.44 -7.56
CA ILE A 135 20.19 0.97 -6.25
C ILE A 135 21.30 0.89 -5.20
N GLY A 136 22.55 0.65 -5.61
CA GLY A 136 23.73 0.77 -4.76
C GLY A 136 23.91 -0.33 -3.72
N VAL A 137 23.21 -1.46 -3.86
CA VAL A 137 23.21 -2.56 -2.86
C VAL A 137 24.52 -3.37 -2.78
N ASN A 138 25.71 -2.88 -3.19
CA ASN A 138 27.01 -3.48 -2.79
C ASN A 138 28.15 -2.46 -2.73
N GLY A 139 27.91 -1.15 -2.59
CA GLY A 139 29.03 -0.23 -2.55
C GLY A 139 28.67 1.18 -2.13
N LEU A 140 28.97 1.47 -0.87
CA LEU A 140 29.51 2.68 -0.22
C LEU A 140 29.56 4.05 -0.95
N GLY A 141 29.50 4.15 -2.27
CA GLY A 141 29.59 5.39 -3.05
C GLY A 141 28.23 5.99 -3.46
N ASP A 142 27.17 5.20 -3.52
CA ASP A 142 25.85 5.66 -4.01
C ASP A 142 24.88 6.07 -2.87
N LEU A 143 25.35 5.95 -1.63
CA LEU A 143 24.63 6.36 -0.42
C LEU A 143 25.30 7.57 0.23
N ARG A 144 24.49 8.56 0.63
CA ARG A 144 24.99 9.69 1.46
C ARG A 144 25.60 9.15 2.75
N THR A 145 26.79 9.60 3.16
CA THR A 145 27.36 9.29 4.48
C THR A 145 26.64 10.07 5.58
N GLY A 146 26.21 9.38 6.64
CA GLY A 146 25.53 9.97 7.80
C GLY A 146 26.52 10.44 8.86
N ASN A 147 26.09 11.39 9.69
CA ASN A 147 26.85 11.74 10.87
C ASN A 147 26.50 10.75 11.99
N PRO A 148 27.47 10.14 12.71
CA PRO A 148 27.23 9.27 13.86
C PRO A 148 26.24 9.77 14.92
N SER A 149 26.03 11.09 15.01
CA SER A 149 25.06 11.72 15.92
C SER A 149 23.64 11.85 15.35
N ASP A 150 23.41 11.49 14.09
CA ASP A 150 22.09 11.63 13.47
C ASP A 150 21.09 10.67 14.14
N PRO A 151 19.91 11.16 14.57
CA PRO A 151 18.87 10.27 15.06
C PRO A 151 18.38 9.38 13.92
N VAL A 152 17.93 8.17 14.26
CA VAL A 152 17.25 7.32 13.27
C VAL A 152 15.91 7.94 12.92
N THR A 153 15.68 8.14 11.63
CA THR A 153 14.40 8.56 11.06
C THR A 153 13.75 7.41 10.31
N THR A 154 12.42 7.37 10.33
CA THR A 154 11.62 6.29 9.74
C THR A 154 10.86 6.80 8.52
N HIS A 155 10.94 6.07 7.42
CA HIS A 155 10.28 6.40 6.17
C HIS A 155 9.31 5.27 5.78
N PRO A 156 8.04 5.34 6.25
CA PRO A 156 7.07 4.31 5.98
C PRO A 156 6.53 4.38 4.55
N TRP A 157 6.27 3.22 3.97
CA TRP A 157 5.49 3.04 2.76
C TRP A 157 4.29 2.10 3.00
N PRO A 158 3.07 2.46 2.59
CA PRO A 158 2.65 3.77 2.09
C PRO A 158 2.96 4.90 3.08
N PRO A 159 3.22 6.12 2.59
CA PRO A 159 3.55 7.26 3.43
C PRO A 159 2.38 7.61 4.35
N ASN A 160 2.68 8.28 5.47
CA ASN A 160 1.66 8.69 6.42
C ASN A 160 0.64 9.62 5.73
N GLY A 161 -0.65 9.27 5.84
CA GLY A 161 -1.75 9.98 5.17
C GLY A 161 -2.01 9.52 3.74
N ALA A 162 -1.31 8.50 3.22
CA ALA A 162 -1.56 7.96 1.89
C ALA A 162 -3.03 7.56 1.71
N THR A 163 -3.56 7.78 0.52
CA THR A 163 -4.93 7.39 0.14
C THR A 163 -4.91 6.58 -1.15
N ASN A 164 -6.00 5.86 -1.41
CA ASN A 164 -6.13 4.96 -2.56
C ASN A 164 -5.06 3.86 -2.60
N VAL A 165 -4.53 3.45 -1.43
CA VAL A 165 -3.60 2.33 -1.32
C VAL A 165 -4.28 1.05 -1.82
N PRO A 166 -3.58 0.20 -2.61
CA PRO A 166 -4.14 -1.09 -3.01
C PRO A 166 -4.57 -1.94 -1.81
N GLN A 167 -5.49 -2.86 -2.05
CA GLN A 167 -5.98 -3.74 -0.98
C GLN A 167 -5.13 -5.01 -0.84
N ARG A 168 -4.43 -5.38 -1.91
CA ARG A 168 -3.78 -6.67 -2.08
C ARG A 168 -2.37 -6.48 -2.58
N PHE A 169 -1.51 -7.41 -2.23
CA PHE A 169 -0.29 -7.67 -2.98
C PHE A 169 -0.66 -8.50 -4.22
N THR A 170 -0.25 -8.04 -5.39
CA THR A 170 -0.56 -8.69 -6.68
C THR A 170 0.67 -8.85 -7.58
N ASP A 171 1.81 -8.35 -7.12
CA ASP A 171 3.00 -8.29 -7.95
C ASP A 171 3.73 -9.62 -7.92
N PHE A 172 4.53 -9.85 -8.96
CA PHE A 172 5.47 -10.95 -9.00
C PHE A 172 6.83 -10.44 -8.56
N GLU A 173 7.31 -10.95 -7.43
CA GLU A 173 8.59 -10.55 -6.85
C GLU A 173 9.39 -11.81 -6.51
N SER A 174 10.71 -11.73 -6.65
CA SER A 174 11.64 -12.71 -6.12
C SER A 174 12.65 -11.97 -5.23
N PRO A 175 12.75 -12.28 -3.93
CA PRO A 175 12.02 -13.31 -3.18
C PRO A 175 10.49 -13.13 -3.16
N ASP A 176 9.74 -14.23 -3.12
CA ASP A 176 8.26 -14.18 -3.09
C ASP A 176 7.75 -14.05 -1.64
N PRO A 177 7.05 -12.96 -1.28
CA PRO A 177 6.43 -12.80 0.05
C PRO A 177 5.53 -13.97 0.48
N HIS A 178 4.93 -14.70 -0.47
CA HIS A 178 4.09 -15.86 -0.17
C HIS A 178 4.87 -17.06 0.40
N ALA A 179 6.19 -17.10 0.22
CA ALA A 179 7.04 -18.12 0.84
C ALA A 179 7.07 -18.01 2.37
N LEU A 180 6.86 -16.80 2.92
CA LEU A 180 6.76 -16.56 4.36
C LEU A 180 5.31 -16.64 4.86
N VAL A 181 4.37 -16.17 4.05
CA VAL A 181 2.95 -16.11 4.41
C VAL A 181 2.13 -16.69 3.26
N PRO A 182 1.81 -18.01 3.30
CA PRO A 182 0.99 -18.63 2.28
C PRO A 182 -0.44 -18.07 2.25
N GLY A 183 -1.01 -17.96 1.06
CA GLY A 183 -2.40 -17.53 0.85
C GLY A 183 -2.51 -16.10 0.32
N GLU A 184 -3.69 -15.50 0.46
CA GLU A 184 -3.89 -14.11 0.00
C GLU A 184 -3.16 -13.14 0.93
N LEU A 185 -2.40 -12.20 0.35
CA LEU A 185 -1.73 -11.13 1.06
C LEU A 185 -2.41 -9.77 0.84
N GLY A 186 -2.51 -9.00 1.92
CA GLY A 186 -2.84 -7.58 1.83
C GLY A 186 -1.70 -6.78 1.21
N TYR A 187 -1.92 -5.51 0.92
CA TYR A 187 -0.82 -4.66 0.44
C TYR A 187 0.33 -4.62 1.46
N LEU A 188 1.54 -4.93 0.99
CA LEU A 188 2.72 -5.06 1.85
C LEU A 188 3.21 -3.68 2.29
N LEU A 189 3.44 -3.52 3.58
CA LEU A 189 4.00 -2.30 4.16
C LEU A 189 5.51 -2.45 4.30
N SER A 190 6.25 -1.37 4.12
CA SER A 190 7.69 -1.31 4.43
C SER A 190 8.04 -0.05 5.19
N VAL A 191 9.14 -0.07 5.92
CA VAL A 191 9.71 1.12 6.57
C VAL A 191 11.20 1.09 6.34
N ASN A 192 11.71 2.07 5.60
CA ASN A 192 13.14 2.32 5.52
C ASN A 192 13.56 3.13 6.74
N LEU A 193 14.74 2.82 7.27
CA LEU A 193 15.37 3.61 8.31
C LEU A 193 16.46 4.47 7.65
N ASP A 194 16.65 5.70 8.12
CA ASP A 194 17.83 6.52 7.79
C ASP A 194 18.52 6.90 9.09
N GLY A 195 19.84 6.79 9.13
CA GLY A 195 20.63 7.09 10.30
C GLY A 195 22.12 7.05 9.97
N PRO A 196 23.02 6.84 10.95
CA PRO A 196 24.44 7.12 10.77
C PRO A 196 25.24 6.13 9.91
N TRP A 197 24.63 5.08 9.37
CA TRP A 197 25.35 4.04 8.65
C TRP A 197 25.73 4.46 7.24
N HIS A 198 26.97 4.20 6.86
CA HIS A 198 27.46 4.37 5.48
C HIS A 198 27.40 3.05 4.69
N ASN A 199 27.28 1.92 5.39
CA ASN A 199 27.09 0.59 4.82
C ASN A 199 25.77 0.03 5.36
N ASN A 200 24.77 -0.08 4.48
CA ASN A 200 23.47 -0.65 4.84
C ASN A 200 23.57 -2.12 5.29
N PHE A 201 24.54 -2.91 4.79
CA PHE A 201 24.74 -4.30 5.24
C PHE A 201 25.23 -4.43 6.69
N ALA A 202 25.84 -3.38 7.22
CA ALA A 202 26.31 -3.35 8.59
C ALA A 202 25.23 -2.90 9.57
N ALA A 203 24.15 -2.29 9.08
CA ALA A 203 22.96 -2.03 9.87
C ALA A 203 22.15 -3.33 10.03
N LYS A 204 21.59 -3.53 11.23
CA LYS A 204 20.83 -4.73 11.57
C LYS A 204 19.57 -4.33 12.32
N VAL A 205 18.45 -4.29 11.61
CA VAL A 205 17.14 -3.98 12.20
C VAL A 205 16.51 -5.20 12.85
N THR A 206 15.99 -5.01 14.05
CA THR A 206 15.14 -5.98 14.74
C THR A 206 13.87 -5.29 15.17
N VAL A 207 12.74 -5.80 14.71
CA VAL A 207 11.41 -5.30 15.05
C VAL A 207 10.93 -6.05 16.28
N ASN A 208 10.73 -5.34 17.39
CA ASN A 208 10.21 -5.95 18.62
C ASN A 208 8.72 -6.22 18.47
N HIS A 209 7.97 -5.21 18.03
CA HIS A 209 6.53 -5.27 17.88
C HIS A 209 6.08 -4.58 16.57
N ALA A 210 5.06 -5.17 15.94
CA ALA A 210 4.42 -4.65 14.74
C ALA A 210 2.92 -4.97 14.81
N SER A 211 2.07 -3.99 14.47
CA SER A 211 0.62 -4.18 14.43
C SER A 211 -0.03 -3.35 13.33
N LEU A 212 -1.21 -3.81 12.90
CA LEU A 212 -2.05 -3.13 11.94
C LEU A 212 -3.51 -3.18 12.43
N LEU A 213 -4.11 -2.00 12.61
CA LEU A 213 -5.48 -1.85 13.10
C LEU A 213 -6.29 -1.04 12.11
N THR A 214 -7.59 -1.27 11.99
CA THR A 214 -8.48 -0.28 11.37
C THR A 214 -8.68 0.90 12.31
N ASP A 215 -9.11 2.06 11.80
CA ASP A 215 -9.51 3.22 12.62
C ASP A 215 -10.61 2.91 13.66
N ALA A 216 -11.39 1.87 13.40
CA ALA A 216 -12.38 1.32 14.32
C ALA A 216 -11.80 0.41 15.42
N GLY A 217 -10.48 0.18 15.42
CA GLY A 217 -9.76 -0.67 16.36
C GLY A 217 -9.81 -2.17 16.03
N THR A 218 -10.21 -2.55 14.81
CA THR A 218 -10.21 -3.97 14.42
C THR A 218 -8.80 -4.39 14.02
N PRO A 219 -8.19 -5.41 14.66
CA PRO A 219 -6.86 -5.86 14.27
C PRO A 219 -6.86 -6.61 12.94
N VAL A 220 -5.75 -6.49 12.22
CA VAL A 220 -5.38 -7.33 11.07
C VAL A 220 -4.20 -8.19 11.50
N THR A 221 -4.28 -9.49 11.24
CA THR A 221 -3.15 -10.40 11.45
C THR A 221 -2.01 -10.03 10.51
N VAL A 222 -0.80 -9.91 11.04
CA VAL A 222 0.39 -9.52 10.28
C VAL A 222 1.57 -10.43 10.60
N THR A 223 2.47 -10.61 9.62
CA THR A 223 3.82 -11.10 9.83
C THR A 223 4.79 -9.93 9.73
N LYS A 224 5.69 -9.76 10.70
CA LYS A 224 6.81 -8.83 10.60
C LYS A 224 7.98 -9.51 9.89
N VAL A 225 8.69 -8.76 9.06
CA VAL A 225 9.88 -9.23 8.33
C VAL A 225 10.99 -8.20 8.54
N ASP A 226 12.11 -8.66 9.07
CA ASP A 226 13.29 -7.86 9.43
C ASP A 226 14.58 -8.68 9.24
N ASP A 227 15.75 -8.13 9.60
CA ASP A 227 17.06 -8.80 9.42
C ASP A 227 17.17 -10.17 10.14
N THR A 228 16.33 -10.41 11.16
CA THR A 228 16.34 -11.67 11.90
C THR A 228 15.48 -12.76 11.27
N THR A 229 14.68 -12.41 10.27
CA THR A 229 13.67 -13.31 9.68
C THR A 229 14.31 -14.43 8.87
N LYS A 230 13.91 -15.67 9.17
CA LYS A 230 14.46 -16.90 8.60
C LYS A 230 13.60 -17.45 7.46
N GLY A 231 14.24 -18.09 6.49
CA GLY A 231 13.60 -18.63 5.30
C GLY A 231 12.97 -17.55 4.40
N GLY A 232 12.16 -17.99 3.43
CA GLY A 232 11.41 -17.11 2.53
C GLY A 232 12.16 -16.68 1.26
N ALA A 233 13.47 -16.86 1.19
CA ALA A 233 14.25 -16.59 -0.02
C ALA A 233 14.40 -17.85 -0.91
N PRO A 234 14.68 -17.68 -2.23
CA PRO A 234 14.94 -18.80 -3.14
C PRO A 234 16.02 -19.75 -2.60
N GLY A 235 15.84 -21.05 -2.83
CA GLY A 235 16.78 -22.07 -2.34
C GLY A 235 16.77 -22.30 -0.82
N GLY A 236 15.80 -21.73 -0.09
CA GLY A 236 15.69 -21.88 1.36
C GLY A 236 16.59 -20.94 2.16
N ALA A 237 17.17 -19.94 1.51
CA ALA A 237 17.94 -18.90 2.18
C ALA A 237 17.06 -18.02 3.08
N ASP A 238 17.71 -17.30 3.99
CA ASP A 238 17.05 -16.34 4.87
C ASP A 238 16.69 -15.06 4.11
N ILE A 239 15.50 -14.53 4.38
CA ILE A 239 15.06 -13.25 3.85
C ILE A 239 15.69 -12.06 4.58
N GLY A 240 16.11 -12.26 5.83
CA GLY A 240 16.64 -11.20 6.69
C GLY A 240 17.71 -10.31 6.05
N PRO A 241 18.70 -10.86 5.33
CA PRO A 241 19.72 -10.05 4.65
C PRO A 241 19.20 -9.04 3.61
N TYR A 242 17.95 -9.15 3.15
CA TYR A 242 17.29 -8.16 2.28
C TYR A 242 16.67 -6.98 3.07
N MET A 243 16.73 -7.03 4.40
CA MET A 243 16.04 -6.16 5.35
C MET A 243 17.03 -5.57 6.36
N ASN A 244 18.25 -5.21 5.95
CA ASN A 244 19.30 -4.78 6.89
C ASN A 244 18.96 -3.46 7.63
N ASP A 245 18.55 -2.44 6.87
CA ASP A 245 18.19 -1.10 7.34
C ASP A 245 16.72 -0.74 7.03
N ALA A 246 15.89 -1.75 6.84
CA ALA A 246 14.47 -1.61 6.59
C ALA A 246 13.73 -2.86 7.09
N PHE A 247 12.44 -2.72 7.34
CA PHE A 247 11.60 -3.86 7.69
C PHE A 247 10.27 -3.79 6.95
N ALA A 248 9.52 -4.88 6.98
CA ALA A 248 8.21 -4.97 6.37
C ALA A 248 7.16 -5.58 7.31
N ILE A 249 5.90 -5.27 7.01
CA ILE A 249 4.72 -5.82 7.69
C ILE A 249 3.82 -6.40 6.59
N PHE A 250 3.58 -7.71 6.65
CA PHE A 250 2.80 -8.47 5.68
C PHE A 250 1.41 -8.75 6.26
N PRO A 251 0.35 -8.07 5.79
CA PRO A 251 -1.01 -8.34 6.25
C PRO A 251 -1.53 -9.64 5.67
N HIS A 252 -2.15 -10.47 6.51
CA HIS A 252 -2.77 -11.73 6.10
C HIS A 252 -4.17 -11.43 5.54
N GLY A 253 -4.40 -11.78 4.28
CA GLY A 253 -5.64 -11.52 3.55
C GLY A 253 -5.75 -10.08 3.01
N ALA A 254 -6.63 -9.89 2.02
CA ALA A 254 -6.88 -8.57 1.46
C ALA A 254 -7.33 -7.54 2.51
N LEU A 255 -6.79 -6.33 2.42
CA LEU A 255 -7.26 -5.20 3.20
C LEU A 255 -8.65 -4.77 2.74
N LYS A 256 -9.46 -4.26 3.66
CA LYS A 256 -10.82 -3.82 3.38
C LYS A 256 -10.81 -2.54 2.53
N PRO A 257 -11.71 -2.37 1.56
CA PRO A 257 -11.82 -1.14 0.76
C PRO A 257 -12.08 0.09 1.60
N GLN A 258 -11.69 1.29 1.15
CA GLN A 258 -12.03 2.58 1.78
C GLN A 258 -11.83 2.63 3.30
N THR A 259 -10.85 1.89 3.83
CA THR A 259 -10.63 1.73 5.27
C THR A 259 -9.34 2.44 5.62
N THR A 260 -9.40 3.27 6.66
CA THR A 260 -8.20 3.84 7.26
C THR A 260 -7.58 2.80 8.18
N TYR A 261 -6.30 2.53 7.96
CA TYR A 261 -5.48 1.68 8.78
C TYR A 261 -4.49 2.50 9.59
N ILE A 262 -4.17 2.01 10.77
CA ILE A 262 -3.16 2.53 11.69
C ILE A 262 -2.13 1.41 11.84
N ALA A 263 -0.96 1.63 11.26
CA ALA A 263 0.19 0.74 11.41
C ALA A 263 1.07 1.28 12.53
N HIS A 264 1.61 0.37 13.33
CA HIS A 264 2.54 0.69 14.41
C HIS A 264 3.68 -0.32 14.41
N ALA A 265 4.90 0.16 14.63
CA ALA A 265 6.05 -0.68 14.86
C ALA A 265 7.07 0.00 15.77
N ASP A 266 7.82 -0.81 16.49
CA ASP A 266 8.94 -0.39 17.31
C ASP A 266 10.01 -1.48 17.36
N GLY A 267 11.24 -1.05 17.60
CA GLY A 267 12.39 -1.94 17.51
C GLY A 267 13.70 -1.23 17.75
N VAL A 268 14.76 -1.88 17.31
CA VAL A 268 16.13 -1.38 17.40
C VAL A 268 16.83 -1.63 16.09
N LEU A 269 17.59 -0.64 15.63
CA LEU A 269 18.61 -0.84 14.60
C LEU A 269 19.98 -0.85 15.29
N ALA A 270 20.71 -1.96 15.15
CA ALA A 270 22.07 -2.07 15.62
C ALA A 270 23.03 -1.66 14.49
N TYR A 271 23.99 -0.80 14.80
CA TYR A 271 25.05 -0.41 13.88
C TYR A 271 26.35 -0.14 14.64
N SER A 272 27.44 -0.77 14.21
CA SER A 272 28.67 -0.90 15.00
C SER A 272 28.39 -1.41 16.41
N SER A 273 28.55 -0.56 17.44
CA SER A 273 28.32 -0.90 18.85
C SER A 273 27.18 -0.09 19.47
N THR A 274 26.40 0.59 18.63
CA THR A 274 25.31 1.48 19.07
C THR A 274 23.97 0.89 18.65
N ASN A 275 23.03 0.90 19.59
CA ASN A 275 21.64 0.56 19.35
C ASN A 275 20.82 1.84 19.20
N TYR A 276 20.15 1.97 18.07
CA TYR A 276 19.27 3.08 17.76
C TYR A 276 17.82 2.61 17.89
N PRO A 277 17.13 2.90 19.00
CA PRO A 277 15.73 2.55 19.14
C PRO A 277 14.89 3.37 18.15
N PHE A 278 13.87 2.75 17.59
CA PHE A 278 12.88 3.44 16.78
C PHE A 278 11.47 3.04 17.22
N GLY A 279 10.53 3.94 16.96
CA GLY A 279 9.11 3.71 17.14
C GLY A 279 8.34 4.64 16.23
N LEU A 280 7.35 4.10 15.53
CA LEU A 280 6.51 4.89 14.64
C LEU A 280 5.06 4.40 14.67
N THR A 281 4.16 5.34 14.40
CA THR A 281 2.77 5.07 14.10
C THR A 281 2.41 5.89 12.88
N TRP A 282 1.85 5.25 11.86
CA TRP A 282 1.43 5.94 10.65
C TRP A 282 0.11 5.40 10.14
N HIS A 283 -0.54 6.19 9.30
CA HIS A 283 -1.90 5.94 8.86
C HIS A 283 -1.94 5.93 7.33
N PHE A 284 -2.75 5.06 6.76
CA PHE A 284 -3.05 5.09 5.33
C PHE A 284 -4.48 4.64 5.07
N LYS A 285 -5.02 4.96 3.90
CA LYS A 285 -6.37 4.60 3.51
C LYS A 285 -6.37 3.81 2.21
N THR A 286 -6.98 2.64 2.23
CA THR A 286 -7.16 1.81 1.03
C THR A 286 -8.16 2.41 0.05
N GLY A 287 -7.96 2.13 -1.24
CA GLY A 287 -8.89 2.47 -2.31
C GLY A 287 -10.06 1.49 -2.43
N GLY A 288 -10.71 1.50 -3.61
CA GLY A 288 -11.77 0.55 -3.99
C GLY A 288 -13.19 0.94 -3.55
N ILE A 289 -14.13 0.03 -3.79
CA ILE A 289 -15.56 0.24 -3.55
C ILE A 289 -15.98 -0.47 -2.24
N PRO A 290 -16.54 0.24 -1.25
CA PRO A 290 -16.99 -0.36 -0.01
C PRO A 290 -18.24 -1.22 -0.21
N ALA A 291 -18.36 -2.29 0.57
CA ALA A 291 -19.55 -3.13 0.61
C ALA A 291 -20.77 -2.34 1.12
N LYS A 292 -21.99 -2.73 0.73
CA LYS A 292 -23.22 -2.05 1.19
C LYS A 292 -23.65 -2.56 2.56
N GLY A 293 -23.67 -1.67 3.54
CA GLY A 293 -24.16 -1.92 4.90
C GLY A 293 -25.64 -1.58 5.06
N LYS A 294 -26.21 -2.00 6.20
CA LYS A 294 -27.56 -1.61 6.64
C LYS A 294 -27.48 -0.67 7.82
N ALA A 295 -28.19 0.45 7.73
CA ALA A 295 -28.37 1.42 8.81
C ALA A 295 -29.85 1.75 8.93
N SER A 296 -30.40 1.63 10.13
CA SER A 296 -31.83 1.84 10.36
C SER A 296 -32.09 2.52 11.69
N LEU A 297 -33.07 3.43 11.68
CA LEU A 297 -33.66 4.05 12.86
C LEU A 297 -35.14 3.70 12.91
N ALA A 298 -35.66 3.45 14.10
CA ALA A 298 -37.09 3.27 14.35
C ALA A 298 -37.51 4.12 15.55
N LEU A 299 -38.67 4.77 15.45
CA LEU A 299 -39.28 5.50 16.56
C LEU A 299 -40.56 4.78 16.98
N SER A 300 -40.71 4.53 18.27
CA SER A 300 -41.94 4.01 18.86
C SER A 300 -43.08 5.02 18.76
N LYS A 301 -44.30 4.55 19.08
CA LYS A 301 -45.42 5.47 19.33
C LYS A 301 -45.08 6.32 20.56
N GLY A 302 -45.34 7.62 20.47
CA GLY A 302 -45.13 8.54 21.59
C GLY A 302 -46.03 8.15 22.76
N LYS A 303 -45.46 8.11 23.97
CA LYS A 303 -46.20 7.88 25.21
C LYS A 303 -46.23 9.19 26.01
N LEU A 304 -47.40 9.57 26.50
CA LEU A 304 -47.51 10.74 27.37
C LEU A 304 -46.85 10.43 28.72
N ASP A 305 -45.95 11.31 29.15
CA ASP A 305 -45.27 11.26 30.45
C ASP A 305 -45.35 12.67 31.09
N GLY A 306 -46.43 12.91 31.84
CA GLY A 306 -46.72 14.21 32.45
C GLY A 306 -46.85 15.36 31.44
N THR A 307 -45.82 16.22 31.40
CA THR A 307 -45.72 17.39 30.52
C THR A 307 -44.94 17.13 29.23
N LYS A 308 -44.48 15.89 29.02
CA LYS A 308 -43.69 15.47 27.87
C LYS A 308 -44.35 14.33 27.11
N VAL A 309 -43.88 14.11 25.89
CA VAL A 309 -44.13 12.90 25.12
C VAL A 309 -42.79 12.20 24.94
N ASP A 310 -42.74 10.95 25.37
CA ASP A 310 -41.56 10.11 25.29
C ASP A 310 -41.64 9.27 24.02
N PHE A 311 -40.63 9.41 23.18
CA PHE A 311 -40.41 8.54 22.02
C PHE A 311 -39.21 7.64 22.31
N THR A 312 -39.34 6.35 22.07
CA THR A 312 -38.22 5.41 22.10
C THR A 312 -37.63 5.32 20.71
N LEU A 313 -36.38 5.76 20.56
CA LEU A 313 -35.59 5.60 19.36
C LEU A 313 -34.76 4.31 19.47
N THR A 314 -34.90 3.41 18.50
CA THR A 314 -34.07 2.22 18.33
C THR A 314 -33.15 2.42 17.13
N ALA A 315 -31.86 2.14 17.29
CA ALA A 315 -30.86 2.23 16.23
C ALA A 315 -30.25 0.85 15.94
N SER A 316 -29.91 0.58 14.67
CA SER A 316 -29.10 -0.59 14.31
C SER A 316 -27.73 -0.53 15.02
N SER A 317 -27.10 -1.69 15.23
CA SER A 317 -25.77 -1.79 15.85
C SER A 317 -24.73 -0.90 15.16
N SER A 318 -24.79 -0.82 13.83
CA SER A 318 -23.93 0.04 12.99
C SER A 318 -24.00 1.54 13.32
N LEU A 319 -25.09 1.99 13.94
CA LEU A 319 -25.32 3.40 14.29
C LEU A 319 -25.01 3.73 15.75
N VAL A 320 -24.78 2.74 16.61
CA VAL A 320 -24.52 2.98 18.04
C VAL A 320 -23.23 3.80 18.22
N GLY A 321 -23.30 4.83 19.07
CA GLY A 321 -22.22 5.78 19.32
C GLY A 321 -22.08 6.90 18.30
N ARG A 322 -22.74 6.80 17.13
CA ARG A 322 -22.70 7.83 16.07
C ARG A 322 -23.54 9.05 16.43
N LYS A 323 -23.20 10.19 15.83
CA LYS A 323 -24.01 11.40 15.92
C LYS A 323 -25.21 11.32 14.96
N ALA A 324 -26.35 11.78 15.43
CA ALA A 324 -27.56 11.98 14.64
C ALA A 324 -28.12 13.37 14.93
N THR A 325 -29.02 13.83 14.08
CA THR A 325 -29.71 15.10 14.24
C THR A 325 -31.17 14.84 14.55
N LYS A 326 -31.68 15.38 15.66
CA LYS A 326 -33.10 15.38 15.98
C LYS A 326 -33.74 16.74 15.69
N THR A 327 -34.96 16.74 15.23
CA THR A 327 -35.76 17.93 14.91
C THR A 327 -37.17 17.72 15.47
N VAL A 328 -37.71 18.72 16.17
CA VAL A 328 -39.06 18.67 16.76
C VAL A 328 -39.92 19.72 16.07
N ASN A 329 -41.03 19.31 15.46
CA ASN A 329 -41.92 20.18 14.68
C ASN A 329 -41.19 21.00 13.60
N GLY A 330 -40.16 20.41 12.97
CA GLY A 330 -39.34 21.12 11.98
C GLY A 330 -38.40 22.19 12.54
N LYS A 331 -38.39 22.42 13.86
CA LYS A 331 -37.58 23.46 14.51
C LYS A 331 -36.14 22.99 14.76
N ASN A 332 -35.21 23.94 14.69
CA ASN A 332 -33.77 23.89 15.00
C ASN A 332 -33.22 22.49 15.29
N PRO A 333 -32.48 21.90 14.33
CA PRO A 333 -31.92 20.58 14.51
C PRO A 333 -30.88 20.55 15.66
N VAL A 334 -30.97 19.53 16.52
CA VAL A 334 -30.06 19.33 17.66
C VAL A 334 -29.30 18.02 17.48
N GLN A 335 -27.99 18.02 17.71
CA GLN A 335 -27.19 16.79 17.67
C GLN A 335 -27.48 15.91 18.90
N ILE A 336 -27.56 14.60 18.67
CA ILE A 336 -27.65 13.57 19.70
C ILE A 336 -26.66 12.44 19.41
N LYS A 337 -26.14 11.80 20.44
CA LYS A 337 -25.37 10.56 20.31
C LYS A 337 -26.35 9.38 20.36
N LEU A 338 -26.26 8.49 19.38
CA LEU A 338 -27.13 7.32 19.30
C LEU A 338 -26.70 6.24 20.29
N ALA A 339 -27.67 5.65 20.97
CA ALA A 339 -27.54 4.40 21.71
C ALA A 339 -28.40 3.32 21.01
N ARG A 340 -28.23 2.05 21.39
CA ARG A 340 -29.06 0.95 20.88
C ARG A 340 -30.55 1.27 21.08
N THR A 341 -30.87 1.84 22.24
CA THR A 341 -32.17 2.40 22.57
C THR A 341 -31.98 3.72 23.30
N LEU A 342 -32.72 4.75 22.90
CA LEU A 342 -32.65 6.09 23.47
C LEU A 342 -34.06 6.67 23.61
N THR A 343 -34.42 7.11 24.81
CA THR A 343 -35.67 7.86 25.00
C THR A 343 -35.46 9.33 24.67
N ILE A 344 -36.27 9.87 23.76
CA ILE A 344 -36.29 11.27 23.38
C ILE A 344 -37.57 11.90 23.92
N LYS A 345 -37.41 12.78 24.91
CA LYS A 345 -38.51 13.57 25.46
C LYS A 345 -38.74 14.81 24.61
N VAL A 346 -39.99 15.04 24.19
CA VAL A 346 -40.40 16.27 23.50
C VAL A 346 -41.54 16.97 24.26
N PRO A 347 -41.75 18.28 24.05
CA PRO A 347 -42.85 18.99 24.70
C PRO A 347 -44.21 18.38 24.34
N ARG A 348 -45.09 18.25 25.34
CA ARG A 348 -46.48 17.84 25.15
C ARG A 348 -47.21 18.85 24.25
N PRO A 349 -47.87 18.42 23.16
CA PRO A 349 -48.67 19.32 22.34
C PRO A 349 -49.97 19.73 23.08
N GLN A 350 -50.55 20.85 22.68
CA GLN A 350 -51.90 21.24 23.11
C GLN A 350 -52.92 20.18 22.68
N LYS A 351 -54.08 20.13 23.36
CA LYS A 351 -55.17 19.21 22.99
C LYS A 351 -55.60 19.51 21.54
N GLY A 352 -55.81 18.46 20.74
CA GLY A 352 -56.10 18.56 19.31
C GLY A 352 -54.90 18.96 18.43
N LYS A 353 -53.69 19.11 19.00
CA LYS A 353 -52.46 19.39 18.24
C LYS A 353 -51.51 18.19 18.26
N SER A 354 -50.57 18.20 17.32
CA SER A 354 -49.56 17.15 17.16
C SER A 354 -48.15 17.67 17.45
N VAL A 355 -47.29 16.78 17.93
CA VAL A 355 -45.84 16.97 17.94
C VAL A 355 -45.19 15.92 17.04
N THR A 356 -44.31 16.35 16.14
CA THR A 356 -43.56 15.47 15.22
C THR A 356 -42.10 15.46 15.62
N LEU A 357 -41.57 14.27 15.86
CA LEU A 357 -40.15 14.03 16.04
C LEU A 357 -39.58 13.44 14.74
N LEU A 358 -38.47 14.00 14.28
CA LEU A 358 -37.67 13.50 13.17
C LEU A 358 -36.24 13.29 13.67
N VAL A 359 -35.65 12.14 13.35
CA VAL A 359 -34.24 11.83 13.62
C VAL A 359 -33.58 11.37 12.32
N LYS A 360 -32.42 11.92 12.00
CA LYS A 360 -31.64 11.61 10.78
C LYS A 360 -30.17 11.36 11.11
N THR A 361 -29.54 10.45 10.38
CA THR A 361 -28.07 10.32 10.32
C THR A 361 -27.54 10.76 8.96
N THR A 362 -26.24 11.00 8.87
CA THR A 362 -25.53 11.08 7.59
C THR A 362 -25.05 9.70 7.15
N ALA A 363 -24.85 9.51 5.85
CA ALA A 363 -24.17 8.32 5.33
C ALA A 363 -22.71 8.31 5.79
N PHE A 364 -22.11 7.12 5.93
CA PHE A 364 -20.71 6.98 6.35
C PHE A 364 -20.14 5.65 5.88
N VAL A 365 -18.81 5.57 5.79
CA VAL A 365 -18.06 4.33 5.57
C VAL A 365 -17.35 3.97 6.87
N ARG A 366 -17.36 2.69 7.23
CA ARG A 366 -16.58 2.14 8.35
C ARG A 366 -16.17 0.71 8.02
N ASP A 367 -14.91 0.38 8.22
CA ASP A 367 -14.35 -0.96 8.00
C ASP A 367 -14.76 -1.55 6.65
N GLY A 368 -14.65 -0.75 5.58
CA GLY A 368 -14.99 -1.14 4.21
C GLY A 368 -16.46 -1.37 3.93
N VAL A 369 -17.34 -0.92 4.82
CA VAL A 369 -18.80 -0.98 4.64
C VAL A 369 -19.37 0.44 4.58
N SER A 370 -20.07 0.76 3.49
CA SER A 370 -20.81 2.00 3.30
C SER A 370 -22.24 1.86 3.82
N TYR A 371 -22.56 2.67 4.82
CA TYR A 371 -23.86 2.71 5.47
C TYR A 371 -24.65 3.91 4.95
N PRO A 372 -25.88 3.70 4.44
CA PRO A 372 -26.71 4.80 3.96
C PRO A 372 -27.15 5.69 5.12
N ALA A 373 -27.57 6.92 4.80
CA ALA A 373 -28.27 7.78 5.75
C ALA A 373 -29.57 7.09 6.21
N ALA A 374 -29.82 7.09 7.52
CA ALA A 374 -31.05 6.56 8.11
C ALA A 374 -31.95 7.70 8.59
N LYS A 375 -33.26 7.51 8.51
CA LYS A 375 -34.25 8.47 9.02
C LYS A 375 -35.40 7.76 9.71
N ALA A 376 -35.89 8.34 10.80
CA ALA A 376 -37.12 7.94 11.46
C ALA A 376 -37.97 9.17 11.79
N SER A 377 -39.28 9.09 11.55
CA SER A 377 -40.20 10.15 11.96
C SER A 377 -41.49 9.59 12.52
N ARG A 378 -41.96 10.20 13.60
CA ARG A 378 -43.23 9.89 14.24
C ARG A 378 -43.91 11.15 14.73
N ALA A 379 -45.22 11.18 14.55
CA ALA A 379 -46.10 12.18 15.14
C ALA A 379 -46.83 11.57 16.34
N PHE A 380 -47.11 12.41 17.33
CA PHE A 380 -48.02 12.13 18.43
C PHE A 380 -49.09 13.22 18.47
N THR A 381 -50.36 12.82 18.42
CA THR A 381 -51.51 13.72 18.53
C THR A 381 -52.13 13.56 19.90
N ARG A 382 -52.37 14.68 20.59
CA ARG A 382 -53.10 14.66 21.86
C ARG A 382 -54.60 14.75 21.57
N HIS A 383 -55.31 13.66 21.82
CA HIS A 383 -56.78 13.64 21.77
C HIS A 383 -57.41 14.36 22.96
#